data_AF-A0A968XMM9-F1
#
_entry.id   AF-A0A968XMM9-F1
#
_cell.length_a   1.000
_cell.length_b   1.000
_cell.length_c   1.000
_cell.angle_alpha   90.00
_cell.angle_beta   90.00
_cell.angle_gamma   90.00
#
_symmetry.space_group_name_H-M   'P 1'
#
loop_
_entity.id
_entity.type
_entity.pdbx_description
1 polymer ?
#
loop_
_entity_poly.entity_id
_entity_poly.type
_entity_poly.pdbx_seq_one_letter_code
_entity_poly.pdbx_strand_id
1 'polypeptide(L)'
;MKQFLSTFEIKDTTIDKKEIDTLHRFGLRTAADISEKRLESLAAIDRKSKEILSEWRKEIERSYEAKFDGELPKTVQKHLESKFGKKRRQVEKEIESVLANLRSGAMAFRQHQQKLMLKAESVAQNLLQAESNLSALGGQKTMIAILVGIAIIIPTVGLNFQKTSFKVQTAYKTPRPTNSPKFTISANQPDTVVKVNENITDREIARMTVYDREQSAKTLHTEAQQLIAAKDFKRAEKKLRLAVKFADYYVNILYTLSNLLYDQQNYSESIVFLKKSLVIDSENENAKLLIGANYLKMQKYDEAEKTFFVSPSQ
;
A
#
# COMPACT_ATOMS: atom_id res chain seq x y z
N MET A 1 7.30 29.65 -9.41
CA MET A 1 6.78 30.64 -8.44
C MET A 1 5.57 30.19 -7.61
N LYS A 2 4.38 29.97 -8.18
CA LYS A 2 3.16 29.68 -7.38
C LYS A 2 3.28 28.46 -6.45
N GLN A 3 3.92 27.37 -6.92
CA GLN A 3 4.18 26.19 -6.09
C GLN A 3 5.12 26.50 -4.91
N PHE A 4 6.16 27.32 -5.13
CA PHE A 4 7.06 27.77 -4.07
C PHE A 4 6.33 28.64 -3.04
N LEU A 5 5.53 29.62 -3.48
CA LEU A 5 4.73 30.44 -2.56
C LEU A 5 3.69 29.62 -1.77
N SER A 6 3.24 28.49 -2.30
CA SER A 6 2.29 27.60 -1.60
C SER A 6 2.91 26.84 -0.43
N THR A 7 4.25 26.81 -0.30
CA THR A 7 4.92 26.14 0.83
C THR A 7 5.02 27.00 2.10
N PHE A 8 4.70 28.30 2.00
CA PHE A 8 4.74 29.26 3.11
C PHE A 8 3.33 29.53 3.59
N GLU A 9 3.03 29.15 4.82
CA GLU A 9 1.70 29.30 5.41
C GLU A 9 1.58 30.67 6.08
N ILE A 10 0.37 31.26 6.07
CA ILE A 10 0.14 32.59 6.68
C ILE A 10 0.43 32.60 8.18
N LYS A 11 0.40 31.45 8.86
CA LYS A 11 0.81 31.31 10.26
C LYS A 11 2.30 31.59 10.51
N ASP A 12 3.12 31.62 9.46
CA ASP A 12 4.53 31.95 9.54
C ASP A 12 4.78 33.47 9.56
N THR A 13 3.70 34.29 9.48
CA THR A 13 3.73 35.75 9.62
C THR A 13 3.69 36.20 11.08
N THR A 14 3.97 37.48 11.33
CA THR A 14 3.93 38.11 12.67
C THR A 14 2.55 38.67 13.05
N ILE A 15 1.50 38.29 12.31
CA ILE A 15 0.15 38.84 12.44
C ILE A 15 -0.61 38.19 13.61
N ASP A 16 -1.59 38.91 14.17
CA ASP A 16 -2.40 38.38 15.26
C ASP A 16 -3.17 37.12 14.86
N LYS A 17 -3.32 36.19 15.81
CA LYS A 17 -3.98 34.91 15.58
C LYS A 17 -5.43 35.07 15.11
N LYS A 18 -6.16 36.09 15.57
CA LYS A 18 -7.56 36.33 15.16
C LYS A 18 -7.66 36.71 13.69
N GLU A 19 -6.68 37.46 13.19
CA GLU A 19 -6.61 37.87 11.79
C GLU A 19 -6.22 36.68 10.91
N ILE A 20 -5.30 35.81 11.37
CA ILE A 20 -4.98 34.55 10.69
C ILE A 20 -6.23 33.66 10.52
N ASP A 21 -7.03 33.50 11.59
CA ASP A 21 -8.28 32.73 11.52
C ASP A 21 -9.28 33.35 10.54
N THR A 22 -9.32 34.69 10.46
CA THR A 22 -10.15 35.42 9.51
C THR A 22 -9.69 35.16 8.07
N LEU A 23 -8.39 35.26 7.80
CA LEU A 23 -7.78 34.97 6.49
C LEU A 23 -8.08 33.53 6.04
N HIS A 24 -8.00 32.55 6.95
CA HIS A 24 -8.35 31.16 6.68
C HIS A 24 -9.81 30.98 6.25
N ARG A 25 -10.76 31.73 6.84
CA ARG A 25 -12.18 31.70 6.43
C ARG A 25 -12.39 32.23 5.02
N PHE A 26 -11.57 33.18 4.59
CA PHE A 26 -11.55 33.70 3.21
C PHE A 26 -10.74 32.85 2.23
N GLY A 27 -10.29 31.67 2.66
CA GLY A 27 -9.51 30.75 1.82
C GLY A 27 -8.13 31.29 1.46
N LEU A 28 -7.58 32.19 2.27
CA LEU A 28 -6.17 32.59 2.22
C LEU A 28 -5.42 31.71 3.21
N ARG A 29 -4.58 30.80 2.74
CA ARG A 29 -3.83 29.87 3.62
C ARG A 29 -2.33 30.02 3.46
N THR A 30 -1.90 30.43 2.26
CA THR A 30 -0.50 30.45 1.86
C THR A 30 -0.12 31.80 1.26
N ALA A 31 1.19 32.05 1.14
CA ALA A 31 1.69 33.23 0.44
C ALA A 31 1.20 33.30 -1.02
N ALA A 32 0.93 32.14 -1.65
CA ALA A 32 0.39 32.07 -3.02
C ALA A 32 -1.03 32.62 -3.15
N ASP A 33 -1.80 32.66 -2.04
CA ASP A 33 -3.18 33.11 -2.04
C ASP A 33 -3.31 34.62 -1.84
N ILE A 34 -2.30 35.22 -1.21
CA ILE A 34 -2.23 36.66 -0.95
C ILE A 34 -2.03 37.37 -2.27
N SER A 35 -2.81 38.40 -2.59
CA SER A 35 -2.53 39.35 -3.67
C SER A 35 -3.09 40.71 -3.28
N GLU A 36 -2.52 41.80 -3.79
CA GLU A 36 -2.91 43.16 -3.44
C GLU A 36 -4.42 43.39 -3.63
N LYS A 37 -4.95 43.04 -4.80
CA LYS A 37 -6.39 43.07 -5.10
C LYS A 37 -7.24 42.25 -4.13
N ARG A 38 -6.75 41.07 -3.72
CA ARG A 38 -7.48 40.20 -2.79
C ARG A 38 -7.42 40.74 -1.36
N LEU A 39 -6.31 41.32 -0.93
CA LEU A 39 -6.19 41.98 0.37
C LEU A 39 -7.08 43.23 0.44
N GLU A 40 -7.16 44.02 -0.62
CA GLU A 40 -8.04 45.18 -0.70
C GLU A 40 -9.51 44.79 -0.52
N SER A 41 -9.95 43.68 -1.13
CA SER A 41 -11.32 43.16 -1.03
C SER A 41 -11.73 42.72 0.38
N LEU A 42 -10.77 42.50 1.28
CA LEU A 42 -11.03 42.04 2.64
C LEU A 42 -11.22 43.23 3.59
N ALA A 43 -12.46 43.70 3.73
CA ALA A 43 -12.79 44.75 4.69
C ALA A 43 -12.55 44.36 6.16
N ALA A 44 -12.51 43.05 6.45
CA ALA A 44 -12.37 42.50 7.80
C ALA A 44 -10.93 42.50 8.36
N ILE A 45 -9.92 42.80 7.52
CA ILE A 45 -8.51 42.86 7.93
C ILE A 45 -8.11 44.33 7.98
N ASP A 46 -7.39 44.73 9.03
CA ASP A 46 -6.94 46.11 9.18
C ASP A 46 -5.84 46.45 8.16
N ARG A 47 -5.61 47.75 7.96
CA ARG A 47 -4.65 48.24 6.97
C ARG A 47 -3.22 47.82 7.27
N LYS A 48 -2.82 47.77 8.55
CA LYS A 48 -1.46 47.43 8.96
C LYS A 48 -1.18 45.95 8.69
N SER A 49 -2.12 45.05 8.98
CA SER A 49 -1.94 43.63 8.67
C SER A 49 -1.95 43.34 7.16
N LYS A 50 -2.70 44.09 6.35
CA LYS A 50 -2.59 44.02 4.88
C LYS A 50 -1.18 44.40 4.40
N GLU A 51 -0.60 45.44 4.98
CA GLU A 51 0.76 45.88 4.66
C GLU A 51 1.79 44.82 5.05
N ILE A 52 1.68 44.25 6.26
CA ILE A 52 2.54 43.14 6.72
C ILE A 52 2.43 41.92 5.80
N LEU A 53 1.22 41.52 5.38
CA LEU A 53 1.02 40.40 4.45
C LEU A 53 1.63 40.66 3.08
N SER A 54 1.51 41.89 2.58
CA SER A 54 2.07 42.31 1.30
C SER A 54 3.60 42.32 1.34
N GLU A 55 4.18 42.87 2.40
CA GLU A 55 5.64 42.92 2.59
C GLU A 55 6.21 41.51 2.81
N TRP A 56 5.58 40.70 3.65
CA TRP A 56 5.95 39.29 3.86
C TRP A 56 5.93 38.48 2.57
N ARG A 57 4.88 38.63 1.75
CA ARG A 57 4.83 37.98 0.44
C ARG A 57 5.99 38.46 -0.45
N LYS A 58 6.21 39.78 -0.54
CA LYS A 58 7.31 40.34 -1.35
C LYS A 58 8.69 39.85 -0.88
N GLU A 59 8.89 39.68 0.41
CA GLU A 59 10.13 39.11 0.96
C GLU A 59 10.34 37.67 0.50
N ILE A 60 9.31 36.84 0.54
CA ILE A 60 9.36 35.46 0.01
C ILE A 60 9.65 35.49 -1.50
N GLU A 61 9.03 36.42 -2.25
CA GLU A 61 9.28 36.55 -3.68
C GLU A 61 10.73 36.95 -4.00
N ARG A 62 11.28 37.91 -3.25
CA ARG A 62 12.70 38.28 -3.35
C ARG A 62 13.62 37.12 -3.00
N SER A 63 13.26 36.30 -2.01
CA SER A 63 14.03 35.11 -1.64
C SER A 63 14.07 34.04 -2.74
N TYR A 64 13.09 34.05 -3.65
CA TYR A 64 13.05 33.17 -4.81
C TYR A 64 13.83 33.71 -6.01
N GLU A 65 13.78 35.02 -6.24
CA GLU A 65 14.48 35.67 -7.36
C GLU A 65 15.98 35.89 -7.11
N ALA A 66 16.41 35.87 -5.84
CA ALA A 66 17.82 35.78 -5.51
C ALA A 66 18.37 34.49 -6.11
N LYS A 67 19.19 34.63 -7.17
CA LYS A 67 19.91 33.52 -7.82
C LYS A 67 20.49 32.60 -6.75
N PHE A 68 20.29 31.30 -6.91
CA PHE A 68 20.73 30.20 -6.02
C PHE A 68 22.26 30.06 -5.92
N ASP A 69 23.00 31.15 -6.09
CA ASP A 69 24.46 31.22 -6.02
C ASP A 69 24.92 31.64 -4.60
N GLY A 70 23.97 31.95 -3.70
CA GLY A 70 24.22 32.35 -2.31
C GLY A 70 23.66 31.35 -1.29
N GLU A 71 24.31 31.26 -0.12
CA GLU A 71 23.85 30.44 1.01
C GLU A 71 22.41 30.82 1.41
N LEU A 72 21.54 29.80 1.54
CA LEU A 72 20.18 29.99 2.04
C LEU A 72 20.19 30.78 3.37
N PRO A 73 19.25 31.71 3.61
CA PRO A 73 19.16 32.41 4.89
C PRO A 73 19.15 31.42 6.07
N LYS A 74 19.93 31.68 7.12
CA LYS A 74 20.06 30.79 8.29
C LYS A 74 18.71 30.41 8.92
N THR A 75 17.72 31.29 8.83
CA THR A 75 16.34 31.05 9.29
C THR A 75 15.65 29.95 8.48
N VAL A 76 15.78 29.99 7.16
CA VAL A 76 15.26 28.98 6.25
C VAL A 76 15.99 27.65 6.46
N GLN A 77 17.32 27.68 6.57
CA GLN A 77 18.12 26.49 6.86
C GLN A 77 17.66 25.81 8.16
N LYS A 78 17.55 26.56 9.26
CA LYS A 78 17.10 26.03 10.56
C LYS A 78 15.68 25.47 10.51
N HIS A 79 14.78 26.11 9.77
CA HIS A 79 13.41 25.61 9.59
C HIS A 79 13.40 24.30 8.78
N LEU A 80 14.20 24.24 7.72
CA LEU A 80 14.36 23.06 6.88
C LEU A 80 14.94 21.89 7.69
N GLU A 81 16.02 22.14 8.44
CA GLU A 81 16.65 21.17 9.34
C GLU A 81 15.66 20.66 10.40
N SER A 82 14.84 21.55 10.98
CA SER A 82 13.82 21.15 11.94
C SER A 82 12.75 20.26 11.32
N LYS A 83 12.24 20.62 10.13
CA LYS A 83 11.24 19.82 9.40
C LYS A 83 11.81 18.46 8.95
N PHE A 84 13.02 18.45 8.39
CA PHE A 84 13.70 17.21 8.00
C PHE A 84 14.04 16.34 9.21
N GLY A 85 14.50 16.93 10.31
CA GLY A 85 14.79 16.21 11.55
C GLY A 85 13.54 15.54 12.13
N LYS A 86 12.39 16.23 12.12
CA LYS A 86 11.10 15.64 12.56
C LYS A 86 10.67 14.48 11.66
N LYS A 87 10.70 14.67 10.33
CA LYS A 87 10.34 13.62 9.37
C LYS A 87 11.28 12.41 9.48
N ARG A 88 12.58 12.64 9.61
CA ARG A 88 13.59 11.60 9.80
C ARG A 88 13.29 10.75 11.04
N ARG A 89 13.05 11.39 12.19
CA ARG A 89 12.69 10.67 13.43
C ARG A 89 11.39 9.87 13.30
N GLN A 90 10.43 10.35 12.52
CA GLN A 90 9.20 9.60 12.26
C GLN A 90 9.48 8.34 11.44
N VAL A 91 10.24 8.48 10.36
CA VAL A 91 10.66 7.34 9.52
C VAL A 91 11.47 6.32 10.33
N GLU A 92 12.40 6.78 11.18
CA GLU A 92 13.16 5.91 12.08
C GLU A 92 12.25 5.09 13.01
N LYS A 93 11.22 5.71 13.60
CA LYS A 93 10.23 5.00 14.43
C LYS A 93 9.39 3.99 13.65
N GLU A 94 8.99 4.32 12.42
CA GLU A 94 8.24 3.41 11.55
C GLU A 94 9.10 2.19 11.18
N ILE A 95 10.39 2.40 10.86
CA ILE A 95 11.35 1.33 10.60
C ILE A 95 11.54 0.44 11.83
N GLU A 96 11.71 1.02 13.02
CA GLU A 96 11.85 0.26 14.27
C GLU A 96 10.61 -0.60 14.55
N SER A 97 9.41 -0.07 14.29
CA SER A 97 8.15 -0.80 14.44
C SER A 97 8.06 -1.99 13.48
N VAL A 98 8.40 -1.78 12.20
CA VAL A 98 8.41 -2.86 11.19
C VAL A 98 9.44 -3.94 11.56
N LEU A 99 10.63 -3.55 12.01
CA LEU A 99 11.66 -4.50 12.47
C LEU A 99 11.21 -5.30 13.68
N ALA A 100 10.52 -4.68 14.65
CA ALA A 100 9.96 -5.37 15.80
C ALA A 100 8.92 -6.42 15.40
N ASN A 101 8.04 -6.07 14.45
CA ASN A 101 7.03 -6.99 13.90
C ASN A 101 7.66 -8.14 13.11
N LEU A 102 8.71 -7.87 12.33
CA LEU A 102 9.42 -8.91 11.58
C LEU A 102 10.10 -9.90 12.54
N ARG A 103 10.72 -9.41 13.61
CA ARG A 103 11.35 -10.25 14.65
C ARG A 103 10.33 -11.12 15.37
N SER A 104 9.17 -10.58 15.74
CA SER A 104 8.12 -11.35 16.41
C SER A 104 7.54 -12.43 15.47
N GLY A 105 7.33 -12.10 14.19
CA GLY A 105 6.92 -13.06 13.16
C GLY A 105 7.93 -14.20 12.97
N ALA A 106 9.21 -13.88 12.88
CA ALA A 106 10.27 -14.89 12.76
C ALA A 106 10.35 -15.83 13.98
N MET A 107 10.16 -15.30 15.18
CA MET A 107 10.11 -16.12 16.41
C MET A 107 8.90 -17.05 16.42
N ALA A 108 7.71 -16.55 16.05
CA ALA A 108 6.50 -17.36 15.96
C ALA A 108 6.64 -18.49 14.92
N PHE A 109 7.27 -18.21 13.77
CA PHE A 109 7.55 -19.20 12.75
C PHE A 109 8.49 -20.30 13.26
N ARG A 110 9.59 -19.94 13.94
CA ARG A 110 10.52 -20.92 14.55
C ARG A 110 9.83 -21.80 15.58
N GLN A 111 8.98 -21.23 16.44
CA GLN A 111 8.19 -22.00 17.39
C GLN A 111 7.24 -22.98 16.70
N HIS A 112 6.63 -22.59 15.59
CA HIS A 112 5.78 -23.48 14.80
C HIS A 112 6.58 -24.62 14.18
N GLN A 113 7.75 -24.32 13.60
CA GLN A 113 8.65 -25.33 13.03
C GLN A 113 9.10 -26.35 14.09
N GLN A 114 9.46 -25.90 15.29
CA GLN A 114 9.80 -26.79 16.41
C GLN A 114 8.63 -27.70 16.79
N LYS A 115 7.40 -27.17 16.86
CA LYS A 115 6.20 -27.98 17.13
C LYS A 115 5.95 -29.03 16.04
N LEU A 116 6.18 -28.69 14.77
CA LEU A 116 6.06 -29.65 13.67
C LEU A 116 7.12 -30.74 13.74
N MET A 117 8.38 -30.40 14.09
CA MET A 117 9.44 -31.40 14.28
C MET A 117 9.11 -32.38 15.40
N LEU A 118 8.65 -31.89 16.57
CA LEU A 118 8.25 -32.76 17.67
C LEU A 118 7.10 -33.71 17.29
N LYS A 119 6.13 -33.23 16.50
CA LYS A 119 5.06 -34.08 15.96
C LYS A 119 5.58 -35.12 14.98
N ALA A 120 6.48 -34.73 14.08
CA ALA A 120 7.09 -35.64 13.12
C ALA A 120 7.90 -36.74 13.83
N GLU A 121 8.66 -36.37 14.88
CA GLU A 121 9.42 -37.32 15.70
C GLU A 121 8.50 -38.31 16.42
N SER A 122 7.39 -37.83 17.01
CA SER A 122 6.38 -38.71 17.62
C SER A 122 5.76 -39.68 16.60
N VAL A 123 5.45 -39.22 15.39
CA VAL A 123 4.95 -40.10 14.31
C VAL A 123 5.99 -41.13 13.91
N ALA A 124 7.27 -40.75 13.80
CA ALA A 124 8.35 -41.67 13.48
C ALA A 124 8.52 -42.74 14.58
N GLN A 125 8.47 -42.36 15.85
CA GLN A 125 8.51 -43.31 16.97
C GLN A 125 7.33 -44.29 16.95
N ASN A 126 6.12 -43.79 16.68
CA ASN A 126 4.94 -44.65 16.56
C ASN A 126 5.06 -45.64 15.39
N LEU A 127 5.63 -45.22 14.25
CA LEU A 127 5.89 -46.09 13.11
C LEU A 127 6.91 -47.17 13.46
N LEU A 128 8.02 -46.82 14.10
CA LEU A 128 9.03 -47.80 14.55
C LEU A 128 8.44 -48.82 15.52
N GLN A 129 7.58 -48.40 16.45
CA GLN A 129 6.91 -49.31 17.37
C GLN A 129 5.91 -50.22 16.64
N ALA A 130 5.19 -49.68 15.66
CA ALA A 130 4.29 -50.47 14.82
C ALA A 130 5.06 -51.52 14.01
N GLU A 131 6.21 -51.17 13.42
CA GLU A 131 7.10 -52.11 12.74
C GLU A 131 7.59 -53.23 13.66
N SER A 132 8.02 -52.88 14.87
CA SER A 132 8.44 -53.86 15.89
C SER A 132 7.31 -54.82 16.27
N ASN A 133 6.11 -54.30 16.57
CA ASN A 133 4.94 -55.12 16.90
C ASN A 133 4.55 -56.07 15.76
N LEU A 134 4.71 -55.61 14.51
CA LEU A 134 4.37 -56.37 13.31
C LEU A 134 5.40 -57.49 13.06
N SER A 135 6.69 -57.22 13.30
CA SER A 135 7.75 -58.22 13.21
C SER A 135 7.55 -59.38 14.21
N ALA A 136 7.00 -59.10 15.39
CA ALA A 136 6.70 -60.11 16.40
C ALA A 136 5.53 -61.04 16.02
N LEU A 137 4.69 -60.66 15.05
CA LEU A 137 3.51 -61.45 14.62
C LEU A 137 3.82 -62.53 13.56
N GLY A 138 5.08 -62.71 13.15
CA GLY A 138 5.58 -63.96 12.58
C GLY A 138 4.99 -64.44 11.24
N GLY A 139 4.50 -63.56 10.36
CA GLY A 139 3.91 -63.94 9.07
C GLY A 139 4.41 -63.12 7.89
N GLN A 140 5.23 -63.72 7.01
CA GLN A 140 5.75 -63.05 5.81
C GLN A 140 4.64 -62.52 4.86
N LYS A 141 3.42 -63.09 4.94
CA LYS A 141 2.26 -62.67 4.14
C LYS A 141 1.49 -61.47 4.73
N THR A 142 1.59 -61.17 6.03
CA THR A 142 0.92 -60.00 6.64
C THR A 142 1.72 -58.70 6.44
N MET A 143 3.03 -58.77 6.26
CA MET A 143 3.89 -57.60 5.94
C MET A 143 3.51 -56.92 4.60
N ILE A 144 3.21 -57.69 3.55
CA ILE A 144 2.94 -57.14 2.21
C ILE A 144 1.61 -56.37 2.19
N ALA A 145 0.58 -56.86 2.87
CA ALA A 145 -0.72 -56.20 2.95
C ALA A 145 -0.65 -54.86 3.70
N ILE A 146 0.22 -54.74 4.70
CA ILE A 146 0.36 -53.52 5.50
C ILE A 146 1.22 -52.47 4.80
N LEU A 147 2.28 -52.88 4.09
CA LEU A 147 3.10 -51.97 3.26
C LEU A 147 2.29 -51.29 2.16
N VAL A 148 1.34 -52.00 1.53
CA VAL A 148 0.42 -51.42 0.54
C VAL A 148 -0.53 -50.41 1.19
N GLY A 149 -0.99 -50.66 2.42
CA GLY A 149 -1.83 -49.72 3.16
C GLY A 149 -1.10 -48.40 3.51
N ILE A 150 0.16 -48.47 3.95
CA ILE A 150 0.96 -47.30 4.33
C ILE A 150 1.28 -46.42 3.11
N ALA A 151 1.60 -47.02 1.95
CA ALA A 151 1.89 -46.29 0.72
C ALA A 151 0.70 -45.46 0.19
N ILE A 152 -0.54 -45.87 0.51
CA ILE A 152 -1.75 -45.15 0.12
C ILE A 152 -2.04 -43.95 1.05
N ILE A 153 -1.54 -43.96 2.29
CA ILE A 153 -1.79 -42.89 3.27
C ILE A 153 -0.85 -41.69 3.06
N ILE A 154 0.40 -41.91 2.63
CA ILE A 154 1.42 -40.85 2.46
C ILE A 154 0.98 -39.70 1.52
N PRO A 155 0.32 -39.94 0.37
CA PRO A 155 -0.18 -38.87 -0.50
C PRO A 155 -1.32 -38.04 0.14
N THR A 156 -2.12 -38.63 1.02
CA THR A 156 -3.29 -37.94 1.61
C THR A 156 -2.89 -36.87 2.64
N VAL A 157 -1.76 -37.06 3.31
CA VAL A 157 -1.21 -36.08 4.26
C VAL A 157 -0.64 -34.86 3.53
N GLY A 158 0.00 -35.06 2.36
CA GLY A 158 0.50 -33.98 1.50
C GLY A 158 -0.61 -33.08 0.92
N LEU A 159 -1.75 -33.66 0.57
CA LEU A 159 -2.91 -32.92 0.03
C LEU A 159 -3.66 -32.08 1.09
N ASN A 160 -3.61 -32.48 2.37
CA ASN A 160 -4.23 -31.70 3.45
C ASN A 160 -3.34 -30.55 3.95
N PHE A 161 -2.03 -30.62 3.75
CA PHE A 161 -1.10 -29.53 4.11
C PHE A 161 -1.26 -28.28 3.21
N GLN A 162 -1.73 -28.43 1.97
CA GLN A 162 -2.05 -27.29 1.09
C GLN A 162 -3.34 -26.55 1.49
N LYS A 163 -4.23 -27.15 2.29
CA LYS A 163 -5.52 -26.54 2.67
C LYS A 163 -5.47 -25.68 3.93
N THR A 164 -4.40 -25.75 4.71
CA THR A 164 -4.18 -24.84 5.84
C THR A 164 -3.46 -23.58 5.37
N SER A 165 -4.18 -22.70 4.66
CA SER A 165 -3.75 -21.31 4.47
C SER A 165 -3.62 -20.67 5.84
N PHE A 166 -2.39 -20.35 6.25
CA PHE A 166 -2.05 -19.75 7.53
C PHE A 166 -2.78 -18.40 7.66
N LYS A 167 -3.90 -18.36 8.39
CA LYS A 167 -4.50 -17.08 8.80
C LYS A 167 -3.59 -16.49 9.88
N VAL A 168 -2.68 -15.61 9.47
CA VAL A 168 -2.00 -14.71 10.39
C VAL A 168 -3.09 -13.85 11.05
N GLN A 169 -3.54 -14.24 12.24
CA GLN A 169 -4.40 -13.41 13.06
C GLN A 169 -3.56 -12.23 13.54
N THR A 170 -3.59 -11.13 12.80
CA THR A 170 -3.19 -9.83 13.33
C THR A 170 -4.27 -9.38 14.30
N ALA A 171 -4.21 -9.85 15.54
CA ALA A 171 -5.05 -9.39 16.63
C ALA A 171 -4.60 -7.98 17.06
N TYR A 172 -5.03 -6.95 16.32
CA TYR A 172 -4.92 -5.57 16.77
C TYR A 172 -6.05 -5.28 17.77
N LYS A 173 -5.72 -5.17 19.06
CA LYS A 173 -6.53 -4.48 20.07
C LYS A 173 -5.80 -3.18 20.45
N THR A 174 -6.26 -2.05 19.94
CA THR A 174 -5.80 -0.72 20.38
C THR A 174 -6.58 -0.26 21.62
N PRO A 175 -5.93 0.29 22.67
CA PRO A 175 -6.61 0.91 23.80
C PRO A 175 -7.16 2.28 23.43
N ARG A 176 -8.33 2.62 23.99
CA ARG A 176 -9.11 3.84 23.76
C ARG A 176 -8.76 4.91 24.81
N PRO A 177 -8.57 6.20 24.45
CA PRO A 177 -8.69 7.30 25.39
C PRO A 177 -9.89 8.22 25.08
N THR A 178 -10.47 8.74 26.15
CA THR A 178 -11.71 9.54 26.24
C THR A 178 -11.44 11.04 26.44
N ASN A 179 -12.22 11.86 25.71
CA ASN A 179 -12.77 13.20 25.98
C ASN A 179 -11.92 14.51 26.10
N SER A 180 -12.17 15.39 25.08
CA SER A 180 -12.22 16.89 25.03
C SER A 180 -10.92 17.72 24.81
N PRO A 181 -10.95 18.95 24.21
CA PRO A 181 -11.97 19.66 23.39
C PRO A 181 -11.46 20.12 21.99
N LYS A 182 -12.39 20.51 21.10
CA LYS A 182 -12.20 20.86 19.67
C LYS A 182 -11.41 22.16 19.44
N PHE A 183 -10.34 22.12 18.63
CA PHE A 183 -9.95 23.17 17.67
C PHE A 183 -9.06 22.56 16.56
N THR A 184 -9.45 22.76 15.31
CA THR A 184 -8.92 22.11 14.09
C THR A 184 -7.82 22.92 13.40
N ILE A 185 -6.56 22.44 13.48
CA ILE A 185 -5.58 22.40 12.37
C ILE A 185 -4.70 21.16 12.64
N SER A 186 -4.82 20.08 11.86
CA SER A 186 -4.09 18.84 12.11
C SER A 186 -3.64 18.16 10.81
N ALA A 187 -2.33 18.21 10.57
CA ALA A 187 -1.58 17.31 9.70
C ALA A 187 -1.39 15.92 10.36
N ASN A 188 -2.46 15.39 10.93
CA ASN A 188 -2.64 14.02 11.36
C ASN A 188 -4.09 13.68 11.00
N GLN A 189 -4.30 12.98 9.89
CA GLN A 189 -5.50 12.15 9.73
C GLN A 189 -5.08 10.74 10.17
N PRO A 190 -5.81 10.12 11.12
CA PRO A 190 -5.68 8.71 11.41
C PRO A 190 -6.13 7.91 10.18
N ASP A 191 -6.05 6.58 10.23
CA ASP A 191 -6.68 5.64 9.29
C ASP A 191 -8.21 5.89 9.18
N THR A 192 -8.63 7.01 8.62
CA THR A 192 -9.98 7.25 8.18
C THR A 192 -10.13 6.36 6.96
N VAL A 193 -10.87 5.27 7.13
CA VAL A 193 -11.33 4.43 6.03
C VAL A 193 -11.94 5.37 4.99
N VAL A 194 -11.20 5.64 3.91
CA VAL A 194 -11.64 6.55 2.86
C VAL A 194 -12.81 5.87 2.18
N LYS A 195 -14.03 6.30 2.52
CA LYS A 195 -15.23 5.75 1.91
C LYS A 195 -15.30 6.25 0.47
N VAL A 196 -14.89 5.40 -0.47
CA VAL A 196 -14.86 5.75 -1.89
C VAL A 196 -16.28 5.75 -2.46
N ASN A 197 -16.67 6.82 -3.14
CA ASN A 197 -17.92 6.86 -3.91
C ASN A 197 -17.76 5.99 -5.17
N GLU A 198 -18.42 4.82 -5.20
CA GLU A 198 -18.34 3.90 -6.35
C GLU A 198 -19.03 4.42 -7.61
N ASN A 199 -19.90 5.42 -7.50
CA ASN A 199 -20.62 6.02 -8.62
C ASN A 199 -19.99 7.34 -9.09
N ILE A 200 -18.73 7.58 -8.72
CA ILE A 200 -17.98 8.75 -9.14
C ILE A 200 -17.77 8.76 -10.66
N THR A 201 -17.91 9.92 -11.28
CA THR A 201 -17.70 10.10 -12.72
C THR A 201 -16.24 10.34 -13.05
N ASP A 202 -15.81 10.03 -14.28
CA ASP A 202 -14.42 10.26 -14.71
C ASP A 202 -14.02 11.75 -14.62
N ARG A 203 -14.99 12.67 -14.81
CA ARG A 203 -14.79 14.12 -14.63
C ARG A 203 -14.53 14.49 -13.17
N GLU A 204 -15.18 13.84 -12.23
CA GLU A 204 -14.95 14.06 -10.79
C GLU A 204 -13.60 13.48 -10.37
N ILE A 205 -13.26 12.27 -10.84
CA ILE A 205 -11.93 11.67 -10.61
C ILE A 205 -10.84 12.62 -11.12
N ALA A 206 -10.98 13.20 -12.31
CA ALA A 206 -10.01 14.12 -12.91
C ALA A 206 -9.79 15.41 -12.09
N ARG A 207 -10.76 15.80 -11.25
CA ARG A 207 -10.66 16.98 -10.36
C ARG A 207 -10.04 16.66 -9.01
N MET A 208 -9.86 15.38 -8.67
CA MET A 208 -9.26 14.97 -7.40
C MET A 208 -7.76 15.21 -7.38
N THR A 209 -7.23 15.46 -6.19
CA THR A 209 -5.78 15.55 -6.01
C THR A 209 -5.13 14.19 -6.29
N VAL A 210 -3.85 14.17 -6.64
CA VAL A 210 -3.09 12.93 -6.82
C VAL A 210 -3.18 12.06 -5.56
N TYR A 211 -3.00 12.68 -4.40
CA TYR A 211 -3.11 12.01 -3.10
C TYR A 211 -4.47 11.34 -2.88
N ASP A 212 -5.58 12.05 -3.12
CA ASP A 212 -6.93 11.48 -2.91
C ASP A 212 -7.21 10.31 -3.87
N ARG A 213 -6.72 10.40 -5.11
CA ARG A 213 -6.83 9.31 -6.08
C ARG A 213 -6.02 8.09 -5.64
N GLU A 214 -4.80 8.28 -5.17
CA GLU A 214 -3.97 7.19 -4.65
C GLU A 214 -4.61 6.49 -3.46
N GLN A 215 -5.12 7.25 -2.49
CA GLN A 215 -5.79 6.67 -1.33
C GLN A 215 -7.06 5.92 -1.75
N SER A 216 -7.87 6.49 -2.63
CA SER A 216 -9.07 5.83 -3.14
C SER A 216 -8.74 4.52 -3.87
N ALA A 217 -7.69 4.51 -4.69
CA ALA A 217 -7.22 3.31 -5.38
C ALA A 217 -6.75 2.22 -4.41
N LYS A 218 -5.96 2.58 -3.39
CA LYS A 218 -5.47 1.65 -2.36
C LYS A 218 -6.61 1.06 -1.52
N THR A 219 -7.58 1.89 -1.11
CA THR A 219 -8.75 1.43 -0.38
C THR A 219 -9.57 0.44 -1.20
N LEU A 220 -9.88 0.77 -2.46
CA LEU A 220 -10.59 -0.14 -3.36
C LEU A 220 -9.83 -1.44 -3.63
N HIS A 221 -8.50 -1.39 -3.75
CA HIS A 221 -7.66 -2.57 -3.91
C HIS A 221 -7.74 -3.50 -2.70
N THR A 222 -7.67 -2.93 -1.49
CA THR A 222 -7.76 -3.68 -0.23
C THR A 222 -9.14 -4.34 -0.08
N GLU A 223 -10.21 -3.60 -0.36
CA GLU A 223 -11.58 -4.14 -0.37
C GLU A 223 -11.76 -5.24 -1.41
N ALA A 224 -11.17 -5.08 -2.60
CA ALA A 224 -11.21 -6.11 -3.63
C ALA A 224 -10.49 -7.39 -3.19
N GLN A 225 -9.34 -7.30 -2.52
CA GLN A 225 -8.65 -8.47 -1.98
C GLN A 225 -9.48 -9.22 -0.93
N GLN A 226 -10.22 -8.50 -0.09
CA GLN A 226 -11.16 -9.10 0.87
C GLN A 226 -12.30 -9.83 0.15
N LEU A 227 -12.83 -9.25 -0.92
CA LEU A 227 -13.87 -9.87 -1.75
C LEU A 227 -13.35 -11.11 -2.49
N ILE A 228 -12.12 -11.08 -3.02
CA ILE A 228 -11.46 -12.24 -3.62
C ILE A 228 -11.34 -13.37 -2.58
N ALA A 229 -10.90 -13.06 -1.36
CA ALA A 229 -10.83 -14.04 -0.28
C ALA A 229 -12.20 -14.61 0.10
N ALA A 230 -13.27 -13.81 -0.04
CA ALA A 230 -14.66 -14.23 0.12
C ALA A 230 -15.26 -14.91 -1.14
N LYS A 231 -14.49 -15.06 -2.22
CA LYS A 231 -14.90 -15.59 -3.54
C LYS A 231 -16.00 -14.76 -4.23
N ASP A 232 -16.19 -13.50 -3.85
CA ASP A 232 -17.09 -12.56 -4.53
C ASP A 232 -16.34 -11.85 -5.67
N PHE A 233 -16.01 -12.62 -6.70
CA PHE A 233 -15.18 -12.18 -7.83
C PHE A 233 -15.81 -11.04 -8.63
N LYS A 234 -17.14 -11.05 -8.78
CA LYS A 234 -17.87 -10.01 -9.53
C LYS A 234 -17.73 -8.64 -8.88
N ARG A 235 -17.88 -8.55 -7.55
CA ARG A 235 -17.70 -7.28 -6.84
C ARG A 235 -16.23 -6.87 -6.76
N ALA A 236 -15.33 -7.84 -6.59
CA ALA A 236 -13.89 -7.57 -6.60
C ALA A 236 -13.44 -6.93 -7.92
N GLU A 237 -13.87 -7.48 -9.06
CA GLU A 237 -13.54 -6.95 -10.39
C GLU A 237 -14.04 -5.51 -10.56
N LYS A 238 -15.28 -5.23 -10.17
CA LYS A 238 -15.85 -3.87 -10.20
C LYS A 238 -14.98 -2.88 -9.42
N LYS A 239 -14.54 -3.25 -8.22
CA LYS A 239 -13.68 -2.40 -7.38
C LYS A 239 -12.30 -2.21 -7.98
N LEU A 240 -11.68 -3.26 -8.52
CA LEU A 240 -10.37 -3.17 -9.16
C LEU A 240 -10.40 -2.30 -10.40
N ARG A 241 -11.42 -2.43 -11.25
CA ARG A 241 -11.59 -1.55 -12.43
C ARG A 241 -11.74 -0.09 -12.02
N LEU A 242 -12.50 0.18 -10.96
CA LEU A 242 -12.59 1.54 -10.41
C LEU A 242 -11.26 2.02 -9.83
N ALA A 243 -10.52 1.17 -9.13
CA ALA A 243 -9.20 1.49 -8.60
C ALA A 243 -8.21 1.88 -9.71
N VAL A 244 -8.23 1.17 -10.85
CA VAL A 244 -7.44 1.51 -12.04
C VAL A 244 -7.84 2.87 -12.62
N LYS A 245 -9.13 3.27 -12.57
CA LYS A 245 -9.54 4.63 -13.00
C LYS A 245 -8.94 5.72 -12.11
N PHE A 246 -8.78 5.46 -10.82
CA PHE A 246 -8.16 6.40 -9.89
C PHE A 246 -6.65 6.51 -10.11
N ALA A 247 -5.96 5.38 -10.19
CA ALA A 247 -4.52 5.32 -10.34
C ALA A 247 -4.14 4.13 -11.22
N ASP A 248 -3.91 4.42 -12.49
CA ASP A 248 -3.64 3.43 -13.53
C ASP A 248 -2.15 3.05 -13.64
N TYR A 249 -1.33 3.57 -12.73
CA TYR A 249 0.11 3.35 -12.64
C TYR A 249 0.52 2.43 -11.47
N TYR A 250 -0.44 1.88 -10.71
CA TYR A 250 -0.12 0.91 -9.66
C TYR A 250 -0.02 -0.50 -10.22
N VAL A 251 1.22 -0.97 -10.35
CA VAL A 251 1.58 -2.33 -10.78
C VAL A 251 0.79 -3.40 -10.03
N ASN A 252 0.68 -3.30 -8.70
CA ASN A 252 -0.05 -4.29 -7.89
C ASN A 252 -1.55 -4.35 -8.20
N ILE A 253 -2.18 -3.21 -8.49
CA ILE A 253 -3.61 -3.14 -8.81
C ILE A 253 -3.86 -3.74 -10.20
N LEU A 254 -3.04 -3.36 -11.18
CA LEU A 254 -3.07 -3.90 -12.54
C LEU A 254 -2.87 -5.41 -12.54
N TYR A 255 -1.87 -5.90 -11.80
CA TYR A 255 -1.59 -7.32 -11.65
C TYR A 255 -2.77 -8.07 -10.99
N THR A 256 -3.32 -7.53 -9.89
CA THR A 256 -4.45 -8.15 -9.19
C THR A 256 -5.68 -8.26 -10.09
N LEU A 257 -6.01 -7.20 -10.85
CA LEU A 257 -7.10 -7.22 -11.83
C LEU A 257 -6.84 -8.25 -12.93
N SER A 258 -5.61 -8.28 -13.46
CA SER A 258 -5.23 -9.21 -14.51
C SER A 258 -5.33 -10.68 -14.06
N ASN A 259 -4.90 -10.97 -12.85
CA ASN A 259 -5.00 -12.31 -12.27
C ASN A 259 -6.46 -12.73 -12.08
N LEU A 260 -7.31 -11.82 -11.60
CA LEU A 260 -8.75 -12.06 -11.50
C LEU A 260 -9.40 -12.32 -12.87
N LEU A 261 -9.02 -11.55 -13.90
CA LEU A 261 -9.50 -11.75 -15.27
C LEU A 261 -9.03 -13.09 -15.85
N TYR A 262 -7.80 -13.51 -15.54
CA TYR A 262 -7.28 -14.84 -15.91
C TYR A 262 -8.13 -15.96 -15.27
N ASP A 263 -8.46 -15.85 -13.98
CA ASP A 263 -9.32 -16.81 -13.28
C ASP A 263 -10.74 -16.86 -13.88
N GLN A 264 -11.23 -15.73 -14.39
CA GLN A 264 -12.50 -15.61 -15.11
C GLN A 264 -12.42 -16.02 -16.59
N GLN A 265 -11.26 -16.50 -17.07
CA GLN A 265 -11.01 -16.88 -18.45
C GLN A 265 -11.05 -15.72 -19.47
N ASN A 266 -11.01 -14.47 -19.00
CA ASN A 266 -10.88 -13.26 -19.84
C ASN A 266 -9.41 -12.99 -20.17
N TYR A 267 -8.80 -13.93 -20.89
CA TYR A 267 -7.34 -13.95 -21.09
C TYR A 267 -6.81 -12.78 -21.92
N SER A 268 -7.53 -12.40 -22.96
CA SER A 268 -7.14 -11.28 -23.84
C SER A 268 -7.10 -9.96 -23.07
N GLU A 269 -8.08 -9.71 -22.20
CA GLU A 269 -8.15 -8.50 -21.39
C GLU A 269 -7.11 -8.51 -20.25
N SER A 270 -6.88 -9.68 -19.63
CA SER A 270 -5.80 -9.87 -18.65
C SER A 270 -4.45 -9.42 -19.23
N ILE A 271 -4.12 -9.85 -20.46
CA ILE A 271 -2.87 -9.46 -21.14
C ILE A 271 -2.77 -7.94 -21.33
N VAL A 272 -3.87 -7.23 -21.62
CA VAL A 272 -3.85 -5.76 -21.79
C VAL A 272 -3.38 -5.06 -20.52
N PHE A 273 -3.92 -5.43 -19.37
CA PHE A 273 -3.53 -4.84 -18.08
C PHE A 273 -2.12 -5.27 -17.65
N LEU A 274 -1.69 -6.50 -17.96
CA LEU A 274 -0.32 -6.94 -17.68
C LEU A 274 0.70 -6.19 -18.53
N LYS A 275 0.44 -5.99 -19.82
CA LYS A 275 1.30 -5.16 -20.67
C LYS A 275 1.40 -3.74 -20.14
N LYS A 276 0.29 -3.17 -19.65
CA LYS A 276 0.31 -1.87 -18.97
C LYS A 276 1.19 -1.87 -17.72
N SER A 277 1.16 -2.95 -16.92
CA SER A 277 2.04 -3.09 -15.76
C SER A 277 3.53 -3.15 -16.15
N LEU A 278 3.87 -3.82 -17.26
CA LEU A 278 5.25 -3.91 -17.76
C LEU A 278 5.79 -2.59 -18.35
N VAL A 279 4.92 -1.67 -18.77
CA VAL A 279 5.34 -0.31 -19.12
C VAL A 279 5.81 0.48 -17.90
N ILE A 280 5.27 0.18 -16.71
CA ILE A 280 5.61 0.84 -15.45
C ILE A 280 6.79 0.15 -14.78
N ASP A 281 6.80 -1.18 -14.81
CA ASP A 281 7.84 -2.03 -14.23
C ASP A 281 8.18 -3.16 -15.21
N SER A 282 9.18 -2.91 -16.06
CA SER A 282 9.61 -3.83 -17.11
C SER A 282 10.19 -5.14 -16.58
N GLU A 283 10.63 -5.16 -15.32
CA GLU A 283 11.25 -6.31 -14.67
C GLU A 283 10.27 -7.16 -13.86
N ASN A 284 8.96 -6.86 -13.94
CA ASN A 284 7.96 -7.64 -13.21
C ASN A 284 7.80 -9.06 -13.77
N GLU A 285 8.57 -10.00 -13.21
CA GLU A 285 8.57 -11.41 -13.59
C GLU A 285 7.18 -12.06 -13.45
N ASN A 286 6.43 -11.71 -12.41
CA ASN A 286 5.07 -12.22 -12.21
C ASN A 286 4.15 -11.81 -13.36
N ALA A 287 4.27 -10.57 -13.84
CA ALA A 287 3.48 -10.11 -14.97
C ALA A 287 3.87 -10.82 -16.27
N LYS A 288 5.17 -11.01 -16.53
CA LYS A 288 5.67 -11.78 -17.70
C LYS A 288 5.16 -13.23 -17.66
N LEU A 289 5.29 -13.89 -16.51
CA LEU A 289 4.82 -15.26 -16.30
C LEU A 289 3.31 -15.38 -16.57
N LEU A 290 2.52 -14.46 -16.05
CA LEU A 290 1.07 -14.48 -16.22
C LEU A 290 0.66 -14.16 -17.67
N ILE A 291 1.39 -13.30 -18.41
CA ILE A 291 1.16 -13.12 -19.86
C ILE A 291 1.40 -14.44 -20.60
N GLY A 292 2.51 -15.12 -20.31
CA GLY A 292 2.80 -16.44 -20.88
C GLY A 292 1.70 -17.45 -20.58
N ALA A 293 1.23 -17.52 -19.32
CA ALA A 293 0.13 -18.38 -18.93
C ALA A 293 -1.18 -18.06 -19.67
N ASN A 294 -1.51 -16.77 -19.86
CA ASN A 294 -2.66 -16.36 -20.67
C ASN A 294 -2.54 -16.84 -22.11
N TYR A 295 -1.38 -16.66 -22.76
CA TYR A 295 -1.17 -17.14 -24.12
C TYR A 295 -1.31 -18.66 -24.24
N LEU A 296 -0.77 -19.42 -23.28
CA LEU A 296 -0.95 -20.87 -23.23
C LEU A 296 -2.43 -21.26 -23.12
N LYS A 297 -3.21 -20.57 -22.27
CA LYS A 297 -4.66 -20.81 -22.16
C LYS A 297 -5.43 -20.48 -23.44
N MET A 298 -4.95 -19.51 -24.21
CA MET A 298 -5.47 -19.16 -25.53
C MET A 298 -4.92 -20.05 -26.67
N GLN A 299 -4.09 -21.05 -26.38
CA GLN A 299 -3.40 -21.91 -27.37
C GLN A 299 -2.49 -21.13 -28.34
N LYS A 300 -1.98 -19.98 -27.88
CA LYS A 300 -1.05 -19.10 -28.60
C LYS A 300 0.40 -19.44 -28.21
N TYR A 301 0.85 -20.61 -28.65
CA TYR A 301 2.12 -21.18 -28.18
C TYR A 301 3.34 -20.34 -28.59
N ASP A 302 3.35 -19.79 -29.80
CA ASP A 302 4.44 -18.94 -30.29
C ASP A 302 4.59 -17.66 -29.46
N GLU A 303 3.47 -17.02 -29.09
CA GLU A 303 3.49 -15.83 -28.24
C GLU A 303 3.85 -16.16 -26.79
N ALA A 304 3.44 -17.33 -26.28
CA ALA A 304 3.84 -17.81 -24.97
C ALA A 304 5.36 -18.05 -24.90
N GLU A 305 5.91 -18.75 -25.90
CA GLU A 305 7.36 -19.00 -26.04
C GLU A 305 8.12 -17.68 -26.04
N LYS A 306 7.77 -16.75 -26.94
CA LYS A 306 8.40 -15.41 -26.97
C LYS A 306 8.33 -14.71 -25.63
N THR A 307 7.23 -14.83 -24.89
CA THR A 307 7.10 -14.17 -23.58
C THR A 307 8.05 -14.75 -22.54
N PHE A 308 8.24 -16.08 -22.52
CA PHE A 308 9.14 -16.73 -21.55
C PHE A 308 10.62 -16.54 -21.88
N PHE A 309 10.98 -16.56 -23.17
CA PHE A 309 12.38 -16.56 -23.60
C PHE A 309 12.96 -15.17 -23.92
N VAL A 310 12.14 -14.11 -23.87
CA VAL A 310 12.59 -12.71 -24.13
C VAL A 310 13.03 -11.97 -22.84
N SER A 311 13.29 -12.64 -21.71
CA SER A 311 13.85 -12.00 -20.51
C SER A 311 15.08 -12.70 -19.94
N PRO A 312 16.24 -12.03 -19.87
CA PRO A 312 16.99 -11.39 -20.95
C PRO A 312 18.20 -12.24 -21.37
N SER A 313 18.58 -12.09 -22.64
CA SER A 313 19.98 -12.23 -23.06
C SER A 313 20.70 -10.93 -22.67
N GLN A 314 21.65 -11.03 -21.74
CA GLN A 314 22.73 -10.09 -21.36
C GLN A 314 22.39 -8.63 -21.03
#